data_AF-A9PJA7-F1
#
_entry.id   AF-A9PJA7-F1
#
_cell.length_a   1.000
_cell.length_b   1.000
_cell.length_c   1.000
_cell.angle_alpha   90.00
_cell.angle_beta   90.00
_cell.angle_gamma   90.00
#
_symmetry.space_group_name_H-M   'P 1'
#
loop_
_entity.id
_entity.type
_entity.pdbx_description
1 polymer ?
#
loop_
_entity_poly.entity_id
_entity_poly.type
_entity_poly.pdbx_seq_one_letter_code
_entity_poly.pdbx_strand_id
1 'polypeptide(L)'
;MAACRSTTTISLSRNPSFSTTNPKPSLSFLSPPCLKLPSILPSFKPLTSHAPPDQLLSIPRATAAATPTTTPTTSFHGHCYVVGDNIDTDQIIPAEYLTLVPSKQEEYEKLGSYALIGLPATYKTRFIEANQTKTKYSIVIGGENFGCGSSREHAPVALGAAGAAAVVAESYARIFFRNSVATGEIYPLESEVRICEECKTGDLITIELAESKLINHTSGKEYKLKPIGDAGPVIEAGGIFAYARKTGMIPSQAP
;
A
#
# COMPACT_ATOMS: atom_id res chain seq x y z
N MET A 1 39.18 55.12 37.50
CA MET A 1 39.12 56.06 36.36
C MET A 1 38.70 55.23 35.16
N ALA A 2 37.41 55.17 34.81
CA ALA A 2 36.75 56.01 33.77
C ALA A 2 37.49 55.89 32.41
N ALA A 3 36.91 55.56 31.26
CA ALA A 3 35.55 55.52 30.71
C ALA A 3 35.60 54.46 29.54
N CYS A 4 34.63 54.18 28.66
CA CYS A 4 33.44 54.87 28.21
C CYS A 4 32.57 53.84 27.46
N ARG A 5 31.25 53.91 27.63
CA ARG A 5 30.26 53.24 26.79
C ARG A 5 30.23 53.90 25.42
N SER A 6 29.86 53.15 24.37
CA SER A 6 29.07 53.72 23.29
C SER A 6 28.08 52.71 22.74
N THR A 7 26.82 53.00 23.02
CA THR A 7 25.60 52.37 22.51
C THR A 7 25.36 52.95 21.12
N THR A 8 25.21 52.11 20.10
CA THR A 8 24.68 52.56 18.79
C THR A 8 23.34 51.90 18.53
N THR A 9 22.30 52.70 18.72
CA THR A 9 20.93 52.45 18.30
C THR A 9 20.86 52.68 16.79
N ILE A 10 20.35 51.72 16.01
CA ILE A 10 19.95 51.97 14.62
C ILE A 10 18.45 51.71 14.47
N SER A 11 17.84 52.75 13.92
CA SER A 11 16.43 53.04 13.70
C SER A 11 15.75 52.10 12.71
N LEU A 12 14.49 51.74 13.02
CA LEU A 12 13.50 51.25 12.06
C LEU A 12 13.25 52.30 10.96
N SER A 13 13.24 51.90 9.69
CA SER A 13 12.51 52.64 8.65
C SER A 13 12.02 51.75 7.51
N ARG A 14 10.68 51.65 7.45
CA ARG A 14 9.79 51.64 6.28
C ARG A 14 10.09 50.75 5.05
N ASN A 15 9.16 49.82 4.86
CA ASN A 15 8.75 49.18 3.60
C ASN A 15 8.73 50.14 2.39
N PRO A 16 9.22 49.70 1.22
CA PRO A 16 8.73 50.17 -0.06
C PRO A 16 7.64 49.22 -0.58
N SER A 17 6.41 49.74 -0.67
CA SER A 17 5.30 49.15 -1.41
C SER A 17 5.53 49.33 -2.92
N PHE A 18 5.74 48.23 -3.64
CA PHE A 18 5.71 48.20 -5.09
C PHE A 18 4.31 47.80 -5.57
N SER A 19 3.59 48.78 -6.09
CA SER A 19 2.39 48.57 -6.89
C SER A 19 2.80 48.31 -8.34
N THR A 20 2.53 47.11 -8.85
CA THR A 20 2.60 46.84 -10.29
C THR A 20 1.26 46.29 -10.72
N THR A 21 0.52 47.12 -11.45
CA THR A 21 -0.74 46.79 -12.09
C THR A 21 -0.51 46.19 -13.49
N ASN A 22 -1.36 45.20 -13.80
CA ASN A 22 -1.77 44.68 -15.11
C ASN A 22 -0.84 43.76 -15.92
N PRO A 23 -1.39 42.92 -16.84
CA PRO A 23 -2.75 42.38 -16.94
C PRO A 23 -2.79 40.85 -17.15
N LYS A 24 -3.98 40.27 -16.97
CA LYS A 24 -4.32 38.86 -17.25
C LYS A 24 -4.10 38.51 -18.74
N PRO A 25 -3.46 37.37 -19.09
CA PRO A 25 -3.56 36.84 -20.44
C PRO A 25 -4.90 36.10 -20.60
N SER A 26 -5.77 36.61 -21.48
CA SER A 26 -6.96 35.90 -21.93
C SER A 26 -6.55 34.80 -22.91
N LEU A 27 -6.65 33.54 -22.49
CA LEU A 27 -6.52 32.39 -23.39
C LEU A 27 -7.83 32.23 -24.16
N SER A 28 -7.82 32.63 -25.43
CA SER A 28 -8.84 32.29 -26.41
C SER A 28 -8.75 30.81 -26.75
N PHE A 29 -9.75 30.03 -26.32
CA PHE A 29 -9.93 28.64 -26.73
C PHE A 29 -10.29 28.60 -28.23
N LEU A 30 -9.30 28.27 -29.07
CA LEU A 30 -9.54 27.84 -30.45
C LEU A 30 -10.08 26.41 -30.40
N SER A 31 -11.33 26.22 -30.82
CA SER A 31 -11.97 24.92 -30.98
C SER A 31 -11.21 24.07 -32.01
N PRO A 32 -10.93 22.79 -31.74
CA PRO A 32 -10.38 21.91 -32.77
C PRO A 32 -11.47 21.53 -33.80
N PRO A 33 -11.10 21.30 -35.08
CA PRO A 33 -12.04 20.91 -36.10
C PRO A 33 -12.56 19.49 -35.85
N CYS A 34 -13.89 19.34 -35.89
CA CYS A 34 -14.61 18.09 -35.78
C CYS A 34 -14.33 17.21 -37.02
N LEU A 35 -13.43 16.24 -36.88
CA LEU A 35 -13.24 15.17 -37.87
C LEU A 35 -14.41 14.17 -37.74
N LYS A 36 -15.33 14.22 -38.71
CA LYS A 36 -16.42 13.25 -38.86
C LYS A 36 -15.85 11.93 -39.37
N LEU A 37 -15.87 10.89 -38.53
CA LEU A 37 -15.65 9.50 -38.95
C LEU A 37 -16.95 8.94 -39.56
N PRO A 38 -16.93 8.28 -40.73
CA PRO A 38 -18.10 7.60 -41.26
C PRO A 38 -18.40 6.33 -40.45
N SER A 39 -19.61 6.25 -39.91
CA SER A 39 -20.19 5.06 -39.30
C SER A 39 -20.53 4.03 -40.36
N ILE A 40 -19.72 2.98 -40.51
CA ILE A 40 -20.07 1.79 -41.28
C ILE A 40 -20.40 0.69 -40.28
N LEU A 41 -21.70 0.47 -40.05
CA LEU A 41 -22.23 -0.69 -39.34
C LEU A 41 -22.38 -1.85 -40.34
N PRO A 42 -21.74 -3.01 -40.14
CA PRO A 42 -22.14 -4.21 -40.85
C PRO A 42 -23.40 -4.81 -40.22
N SER A 43 -24.44 -4.94 -41.05
CA SER A 43 -25.69 -5.66 -40.74
C SER A 43 -25.40 -7.17 -40.67
N PHE A 44 -25.47 -7.75 -39.47
CA PHE A 44 -25.45 -9.20 -39.29
C PHE A 44 -26.89 -9.73 -39.25
N LYS A 45 -27.25 -10.54 -40.26
CA LYS A 45 -28.48 -11.33 -40.27
C LYS A 45 -28.29 -12.57 -39.38
N PRO A 46 -29.24 -12.91 -38.50
CA PRO A 46 -29.16 -14.13 -37.72
C PRO A 46 -29.53 -15.35 -38.60
N LEU A 47 -28.62 -16.32 -38.72
CA LEU A 47 -28.94 -17.62 -39.29
C LEU A 47 -29.67 -18.47 -38.23
N THR A 48 -30.90 -18.83 -38.54
CA THR A 48 -31.67 -19.88 -37.88
C THR A 48 -31.04 -21.25 -38.21
N SER A 49 -30.65 -22.00 -37.19
CA SER A 49 -30.28 -23.42 -37.32
C SER A 49 -31.34 -24.27 -36.64
N HIS A 50 -32.05 -25.07 -37.43
CA HIS A 50 -32.96 -26.11 -36.96
C HIS A 50 -32.17 -27.26 -36.33
N ALA A 51 -32.59 -27.69 -35.14
CA ALA A 51 -32.13 -28.90 -34.47
C ALA A 51 -32.95 -30.13 -34.92
N PRO A 52 -32.33 -31.32 -35.09
CA PRO A 52 -33.02 -32.60 -35.03
C PRO A 52 -32.87 -33.25 -33.63
N PRO A 53 -33.81 -34.11 -33.20
CA PRO A 53 -33.81 -34.72 -31.88
C PRO A 53 -33.05 -36.07 -31.83
N ASP A 54 -32.84 -36.50 -30.58
CA ASP A 54 -32.47 -37.85 -30.09
C ASP A 54 -31.02 -38.31 -30.22
N GLN A 55 -30.34 -38.45 -29.07
CA GLN A 55 -30.19 -39.76 -28.41
C GLN A 55 -29.50 -39.64 -27.05
N LEU A 56 -30.15 -40.19 -26.03
CA LEU A 56 -29.67 -40.41 -24.67
C LEU A 56 -28.55 -41.46 -24.65
N LEU A 57 -27.33 -41.06 -24.27
CA LEU A 57 -26.33 -41.97 -23.73
C LEU A 57 -25.80 -41.41 -22.40
N SER A 58 -26.23 -42.05 -21.33
CA SER A 58 -25.85 -41.81 -19.94
C SER A 58 -24.40 -42.22 -19.69
N ILE A 59 -23.53 -41.24 -19.41
CA ILE A 59 -22.17 -41.47 -18.91
C ILE A 59 -22.21 -41.34 -17.38
N PRO A 60 -21.68 -42.30 -16.60
CA PRO A 60 -21.68 -42.18 -15.15
C PRO A 60 -20.75 -41.05 -14.71
N ARG A 61 -21.33 -40.05 -14.04
CA ARG A 61 -20.63 -38.96 -13.34
C ARG A 61 -19.87 -39.57 -12.16
N ALA A 62 -18.56 -39.74 -12.32
CA ALA A 62 -17.68 -40.03 -11.19
C ALA A 62 -17.75 -38.85 -10.21
N THR A 63 -18.31 -39.09 -9.04
CA THR A 63 -18.21 -38.20 -7.88
C THR A 63 -16.76 -38.17 -7.42
N ALA A 64 -16.00 -37.19 -7.90
CA ALA A 64 -14.74 -36.84 -7.29
C ALA A 64 -15.03 -36.39 -5.84
N ALA A 65 -14.63 -37.22 -4.89
CA ALA A 65 -14.61 -36.86 -3.48
C ALA A 65 -13.74 -35.60 -3.32
N ALA A 66 -14.38 -34.49 -2.93
CA ALA A 66 -13.66 -33.29 -2.54
C ALA A 66 -12.79 -33.64 -1.34
N THR A 67 -11.49 -33.82 -1.58
CA THR A 67 -10.51 -33.85 -0.52
C THR A 67 -10.51 -32.46 0.10
N PRO A 68 -10.65 -32.30 1.43
CA PRO A 68 -10.48 -31.00 2.05
C PRO A 68 -9.04 -30.57 1.81
N THR A 69 -8.84 -29.63 0.89
CA THR A 69 -7.58 -28.92 0.76
C THR A 69 -7.42 -28.08 2.01
N THR A 70 -6.70 -28.60 3.00
CA THR A 70 -6.24 -27.84 4.16
C THR A 70 -5.28 -26.78 3.63
N THR A 71 -5.84 -25.64 3.23
CA THR A 71 -5.07 -24.45 2.89
C THR A 71 -4.39 -24.02 4.19
N PRO A 72 -3.06 -23.83 4.24
CA PRO A 72 -2.40 -23.33 5.43
C PRO A 72 -3.05 -22.00 5.82
N THR A 73 -3.58 -21.93 7.04
CA THR A 73 -4.22 -20.71 7.56
C THR A 73 -3.14 -19.71 7.92
N THR A 74 -2.74 -18.88 6.97
CA THR A 74 -1.84 -17.74 7.22
C THR A 74 -2.51 -16.78 8.21
N SER A 75 -1.88 -16.56 9.36
CA SER A 75 -2.33 -15.62 10.39
C SER A 75 -1.18 -14.75 10.90
N PHE A 76 -1.48 -13.51 11.28
CA PHE A 76 -0.51 -12.59 11.85
C PHE A 76 -0.94 -12.21 13.26
N HIS A 77 -0.01 -12.19 14.19
CA HIS A 77 -0.29 -11.82 15.58
C HIS A 77 0.77 -10.85 16.10
N GLY A 78 0.35 -9.86 16.87
CA GLY A 78 1.25 -8.96 17.61
C GLY A 78 0.70 -7.55 17.74
N HIS A 79 1.54 -6.64 18.23
CA HIS A 79 1.13 -5.28 18.50
C HIS A 79 0.91 -4.49 17.21
N CYS A 80 -0.11 -3.63 17.20
CA CYS A 80 -0.35 -2.75 16.08
C CYS A 80 0.27 -1.36 16.26
N TYR A 81 0.62 -0.71 15.15
CA TYR A 81 0.96 0.70 15.08
C TYR A 81 -0.11 1.43 14.27
N VAL A 82 -0.78 2.40 14.88
CA VAL A 82 -1.93 3.08 14.27
C VAL A 82 -1.52 4.43 13.69
N VAL A 83 -1.89 4.65 12.42
CA VAL A 83 -1.74 5.89 11.68
C VAL A 83 -3.07 6.29 11.04
N GLY A 84 -3.19 7.57 10.67
CA GLY A 84 -4.41 8.13 10.08
C GLY A 84 -4.49 7.99 8.56
N ASP A 85 -5.20 8.91 7.94
CA ASP A 85 -5.40 8.98 6.49
C ASP A 85 -4.17 9.55 5.76
N ASN A 86 -4.06 9.27 4.46
CA ASN A 86 -3.09 9.89 3.54
C ASN A 86 -1.63 9.77 4.00
N ILE A 87 -1.27 8.60 4.53
CA ILE A 87 0.14 8.27 4.80
C ILE A 87 0.83 8.05 3.46
N ASP A 88 1.58 9.05 3.00
CA ASP A 88 2.27 8.99 1.73
C ASP A 88 3.60 8.22 1.81
N THR A 89 4.19 7.94 0.65
CA THR A 89 5.45 7.20 0.54
C THR A 89 6.66 7.93 1.11
N ASP A 90 6.66 9.27 1.21
CA ASP A 90 7.71 10.04 1.88
C ASP A 90 7.61 9.89 3.40
N GLN A 91 6.39 9.82 3.95
CA GLN A 91 6.15 9.53 5.36
C GLN A 91 6.57 8.11 5.73
N ILE A 92 6.36 7.13 4.83
CA ILE A 92 6.82 5.75 5.01
C ILE A 92 8.34 5.64 4.89
N ILE A 93 8.94 6.23 3.84
CA ILE A 93 10.39 6.22 3.62
C ILE A 93 10.83 7.48 2.84
N PRO A 94 11.52 8.44 3.49
CA PRO A 94 12.00 9.65 2.82
C PRO A 94 12.95 9.38 1.66
N ALA A 95 12.96 10.29 0.68
CA ALA A 95 13.69 10.12 -0.59
C ALA A 95 15.21 9.94 -0.43
N GLU A 96 15.79 10.52 0.62
CA GLU A 96 17.21 10.43 0.93
C GLU A 96 17.71 9.00 1.22
N TYR A 97 16.81 8.08 1.58
CA TYR A 97 17.15 6.68 1.88
C TYR A 97 17.00 5.74 0.68
N LEU A 98 16.53 6.24 -0.47
CA LEU A 98 16.29 5.41 -1.66
C LEU A 98 17.56 4.94 -2.37
N THR A 99 18.73 5.41 -1.93
CA THR A 99 20.03 4.91 -2.39
C THR A 99 20.37 3.54 -1.83
N LEU A 100 19.65 3.08 -0.80
CA LEU A 100 19.81 1.73 -0.24
C LEU A 100 19.21 0.69 -1.20
N VAL A 101 19.93 -0.42 -1.34
CA VAL A 101 19.66 -1.50 -2.28
C VAL A 101 19.05 -2.69 -1.51
N PRO A 102 17.75 -3.00 -1.68
CA PRO A 102 17.07 -4.07 -0.95
C PRO A 102 17.66 -5.47 -1.11
N SER A 103 18.39 -5.73 -2.20
CA SER A 103 19.00 -7.04 -2.45
C SER A 103 20.26 -7.31 -1.62
N LYS A 104 20.80 -6.31 -0.93
CA LYS A 104 21.92 -6.47 0.01
C LYS A 104 21.38 -6.51 1.43
N GLN A 105 21.67 -7.59 2.15
CA GLN A 105 21.11 -7.83 3.50
C GLN A 105 21.32 -6.67 4.47
N GLU A 106 22.52 -6.12 4.55
CA GLU A 106 22.84 -5.00 5.45
C GLU A 106 22.06 -3.72 5.10
N GLU A 107 21.87 -3.45 3.81
CA GLU A 107 21.13 -2.27 3.33
C GLU A 107 19.61 -2.48 3.49
N TYR A 108 19.12 -3.72 3.34
CA TYR A 108 17.73 -4.09 3.63
C TYR A 108 17.40 -3.88 5.11
N GLU A 109 18.22 -4.36 6.03
CA GLU A 109 18.03 -4.12 7.46
C GLU A 109 18.07 -2.63 7.79
N LYS A 110 18.94 -1.87 7.12
CA LYS A 110 19.01 -0.42 7.27
C LYS A 110 17.75 0.27 6.74
N LEU A 111 17.15 -0.17 5.63
CA LEU A 111 15.86 0.33 5.17
C LEU A 111 14.76 0.14 6.24
N GLY A 112 14.75 -1.01 6.92
CA GLY A 112 13.84 -1.27 8.03
C GLY A 112 13.95 -0.24 9.16
N SER A 113 15.17 0.21 9.47
CA SER A 113 15.38 1.23 10.51
C SER A 113 14.77 2.62 10.20
N TYR A 114 14.46 2.88 8.93
CA TYR A 114 13.87 4.14 8.46
C TYR A 114 12.37 4.04 8.17
N ALA A 115 11.74 2.90 8.43
CA ALA A 115 10.31 2.73 8.21
C ALA A 115 9.49 3.72 9.07
N LEU A 116 8.57 4.44 8.42
CA LEU A 116 7.70 5.46 9.01
C LEU A 116 8.43 6.64 9.70
N ILE A 117 9.71 6.88 9.38
CA ILE A 117 10.50 7.96 9.99
C ILE A 117 10.05 9.35 9.51
N GLY A 118 9.39 9.43 8.35
CA GLY A 118 8.88 10.68 7.79
C GLY A 118 7.54 11.14 8.38
N LEU A 119 6.96 10.38 9.31
CA LEU A 119 5.72 10.76 9.98
C LEU A 119 5.86 12.11 10.71
N PRO A 120 4.81 12.95 10.71
CA PRO A 120 4.84 14.23 11.41
C PRO A 120 4.95 14.04 12.93
N ALA A 121 5.46 15.07 13.61
CA ALA A 121 5.68 15.08 15.06
C ALA A 121 4.40 14.85 15.92
N THR A 122 3.22 14.87 15.30
CA THR A 122 1.96 14.47 15.94
C THR A 122 1.97 13.01 16.39
N TYR A 123 2.74 12.16 15.71
CA TYR A 123 2.97 10.76 16.10
C TYR A 123 4.08 10.66 17.14
N LYS A 124 3.71 10.72 18.42
CA LYS A 124 4.66 10.72 19.55
C LYS A 124 5.42 9.39 19.71
N THR A 125 4.74 8.28 19.43
CA THR A 125 5.32 6.94 19.50
C THR A 125 6.02 6.65 18.18
N ARG A 126 7.29 6.28 18.21
CA ARG A 126 8.01 5.89 17.00
C ARG A 126 7.64 4.46 16.59
N PHE A 127 7.60 4.22 15.28
CA PHE A 127 7.45 2.86 14.75
C PHE A 127 8.71 2.03 14.98
N ILE A 128 9.89 2.65 14.81
CA ILE A 128 11.20 2.08 15.11
C ILE A 128 11.80 2.81 16.31
N GLU A 129 12.17 2.06 17.34
CA GLU A 129 12.85 2.61 18.51
C GLU A 129 14.28 3.07 18.15
N ALA A 130 14.83 4.00 18.91
CA ALA A 130 16.17 4.51 18.64
C ALA A 130 17.22 3.38 18.64
N ASN A 131 18.09 3.37 17.62
CA ASN A 131 19.13 2.36 17.41
C ASN A 131 18.61 0.92 17.19
N GLN A 132 17.37 0.77 16.72
CA GLN A 132 16.83 -0.52 16.28
C GLN A 132 16.62 -0.53 14.77
N THR A 133 16.67 -1.73 14.17
CA THR A 133 16.32 -1.96 12.76
C THR A 133 14.97 -2.67 12.61
N LYS A 134 14.45 -3.22 13.71
CA LYS A 134 13.18 -3.94 13.77
C LYS A 134 12.18 -3.22 14.65
N THR A 135 10.92 -3.30 14.26
CA THR A 135 9.79 -2.84 15.05
C THR A 135 9.29 -3.93 15.99
N LYS A 136 8.65 -3.53 17.08
CA LYS A 136 7.81 -4.41 17.92
C LYS A 136 6.37 -4.54 17.39
N TYR A 137 6.02 -3.76 16.37
CA TYR A 137 4.68 -3.68 15.80
C TYR A 137 4.60 -4.53 14.53
N SER A 138 4.07 -5.75 14.64
CA SER A 138 3.94 -6.65 13.48
C SER A 138 2.84 -6.22 12.51
N ILE A 139 1.94 -5.33 12.93
CA ILE A 139 0.78 -4.90 12.16
C ILE A 139 0.73 -3.37 12.12
N VAL A 140 0.48 -2.78 10.97
CA VAL A 140 0.18 -1.34 10.85
C VAL A 140 -1.31 -1.18 10.56
N ILE A 141 -2.00 -0.28 11.26
CA ILE A 141 -3.38 0.11 10.96
C ILE A 141 -3.36 1.51 10.37
N GLY A 142 -3.93 1.71 9.19
CA GLY A 142 -4.05 3.00 8.52
C GLY A 142 -5.50 3.38 8.23
N GLY A 143 -5.72 4.65 7.90
CA GLY A 143 -7.01 5.15 7.41
C GLY A 143 -7.15 4.99 5.89
N GLU A 144 -7.70 6.01 5.23
CA GLU A 144 -7.86 6.05 3.77
C GLU A 144 -6.55 6.37 3.05
N ASN A 145 -6.46 5.91 1.79
CA ASN A 145 -5.43 6.30 0.84
C ASN A 145 -3.99 6.04 1.34
N PHE A 146 -3.79 4.91 2.03
CA PHE A 146 -2.48 4.53 2.56
C PHE A 146 -1.48 4.26 1.42
N GLY A 147 -0.25 4.74 1.58
CA GLY A 147 0.83 4.62 0.61
C GLY A 147 0.69 5.57 -0.59
N CYS A 148 -0.01 6.69 -0.43
CA CYS A 148 -0.19 7.65 -1.52
C CYS A 148 1.10 8.39 -1.93
N GLY A 149 1.00 9.20 -2.98
CA GLY A 149 2.14 9.93 -3.53
C GLY A 149 2.96 9.14 -4.54
N SER A 150 4.28 9.22 -4.43
CA SER A 150 5.21 8.73 -5.47
C SER A 150 5.29 7.20 -5.56
N SER A 151 5.66 6.68 -6.74
CA SER A 151 5.87 5.24 -6.95
C SER A 151 7.19 4.77 -6.33
N ARG A 152 7.19 4.43 -5.04
CA ARG A 152 8.36 3.91 -4.33
C ARG A 152 8.15 2.46 -3.90
N GLU A 153 8.87 1.55 -4.52
CA GLU A 153 8.93 0.15 -4.09
C GLU A 153 9.64 0.00 -2.74
N HIS A 154 10.52 0.93 -2.39
CA HIS A 154 11.15 1.00 -1.06
C HIS A 154 10.16 1.16 0.08
N ALA A 155 8.96 1.70 -0.15
CA ALA A 155 7.98 1.93 0.92
C ALA A 155 7.46 0.61 1.54
N PRO A 156 6.89 -0.35 0.79
CA PRO A 156 6.54 -1.65 1.35
C PRO A 156 7.77 -2.46 1.81
N VAL A 157 8.91 -2.32 1.13
CA VAL A 157 10.17 -2.97 1.53
C VAL A 157 10.65 -2.50 2.90
N ALA A 158 10.61 -1.19 3.19
CA ALA A 158 11.01 -0.67 4.49
C ALA A 158 10.12 -1.21 5.62
N LEU A 159 8.80 -1.32 5.39
CA LEU A 159 7.87 -1.90 6.35
C LEU A 159 8.14 -3.39 6.60
N GLY A 160 8.34 -4.19 5.54
CA GLY A 160 8.69 -5.61 5.65
C GLY A 160 10.05 -5.81 6.31
N ALA A 161 11.05 -5.02 5.92
CA ALA A 161 12.38 -5.02 6.51
C ALA A 161 12.38 -4.65 8.00
N ALA A 162 11.47 -3.77 8.43
CA ALA A 162 11.25 -3.47 9.83
C ALA A 162 10.63 -4.64 10.61
N GLY A 163 9.99 -5.60 9.94
CA GLY A 163 9.31 -6.74 10.56
C GLY A 163 7.80 -6.58 10.67
N ALA A 164 7.19 -5.61 9.98
CA ALA A 164 5.74 -5.63 9.79
C ALA A 164 5.37 -6.76 8.83
N ALA A 165 4.33 -7.52 9.15
CA ALA A 165 3.80 -8.59 8.31
C ALA A 165 2.60 -8.12 7.48
N ALA A 166 1.80 -7.20 8.03
CA ALA A 166 0.60 -6.71 7.38
C ALA A 166 0.38 -5.22 7.67
N VAL A 167 -0.25 -4.56 6.69
CA VAL A 167 -0.90 -3.28 6.85
C VAL A 167 -2.39 -3.54 6.69
N VAL A 168 -3.23 -2.97 7.56
CA VAL A 168 -4.68 -2.97 7.41
C VAL A 168 -5.13 -1.52 7.28
N ALA A 169 -5.73 -1.17 6.16
CA ALA A 169 -6.19 0.19 5.88
C ALA A 169 -7.65 0.19 5.41
N GLU A 170 -8.29 1.35 5.34
CA GLU A 170 -9.61 1.47 4.72
C GLU A 170 -9.50 1.40 3.19
N SER A 171 -8.45 2.02 2.65
CA SER A 171 -8.13 1.98 1.23
C SER A 171 -6.65 2.23 0.99
N TYR A 172 -6.16 1.76 -0.16
CA TYR A 172 -4.78 1.96 -0.59
C TYR A 172 -4.68 2.84 -1.83
N ALA A 173 -3.57 3.57 -1.91
CA ALA A 173 -3.10 4.06 -3.19
C ALA A 173 -2.74 2.87 -4.08
N ARG A 174 -3.29 2.84 -5.31
CA ARG A 174 -3.17 1.71 -6.24
C ARG A 174 -1.72 1.25 -6.48
N ILE A 175 -0.79 2.19 -6.56
CA ILE A 175 0.62 1.90 -6.82
C ILE A 175 1.27 1.21 -5.61
N PHE A 176 0.99 1.69 -4.40
CA PHE A 176 1.50 1.07 -3.19
C PHE A 176 0.99 -0.36 -3.05
N PHE A 177 -0.32 -0.58 -3.20
CA PHE A 177 -0.91 -1.92 -3.17
C PHE A 177 -0.22 -2.88 -4.15
N ARG A 178 -0.06 -2.45 -5.42
CA ARG A 178 0.64 -3.24 -6.44
C ARG A 178 2.08 -3.56 -6.02
N ASN A 179 2.81 -2.60 -5.48
CA ASN A 179 4.19 -2.79 -5.06
C ASN A 179 4.28 -3.79 -3.89
N SER A 180 3.38 -3.71 -2.90
CA SER A 180 3.29 -4.69 -1.80
C SER A 180 3.10 -6.12 -2.33
N VAL A 181 2.21 -6.31 -3.31
CA VAL A 181 2.00 -7.63 -3.95
C VAL A 181 3.22 -8.06 -4.75
N ALA A 182 3.84 -7.14 -5.50
CA ALA A 182 4.98 -7.45 -6.37
C ALA A 182 6.22 -7.84 -5.56
N THR A 183 6.48 -7.18 -4.43
CA THR A 183 7.63 -7.45 -3.56
C THR A 183 7.35 -8.59 -2.58
N GLY A 184 6.10 -8.76 -2.13
CA GLY A 184 5.73 -9.78 -1.14
C GLY A 184 6.18 -9.44 0.29
N GLU A 185 6.57 -8.20 0.55
CA GLU A 185 7.15 -7.76 1.84
C GLU A 185 6.10 -7.65 2.96
N ILE A 186 4.87 -7.30 2.59
CA ILE A 186 3.75 -7.10 3.51
C ILE A 186 2.43 -7.52 2.85
N TYR A 187 1.44 -7.86 3.66
CA TYR A 187 0.05 -7.98 3.22
C TYR A 187 -0.67 -6.63 3.27
N PRO A 188 -1.16 -6.08 2.14
CA PRO A 188 -2.04 -4.92 2.14
C PRO A 188 -3.52 -5.38 2.26
N LEU A 189 -4.11 -5.28 3.44
CA LEU A 189 -5.47 -5.73 3.71
C LEU A 189 -6.41 -4.55 3.85
N GLU A 190 -7.58 -4.62 3.21
CA GLU A 190 -8.59 -3.58 3.33
C GLU A 190 -9.63 -3.94 4.39
N SER A 191 -10.07 -2.95 5.15
CA SER A 191 -11.16 -3.06 6.10
C SER A 191 -12.42 -2.38 5.55
N GLU A 192 -13.60 -2.81 6.01
CA GLU A 192 -14.88 -2.20 5.63
C GLU A 192 -15.24 -0.98 6.50
N VAL A 193 -14.51 -0.77 7.60
CA VAL A 193 -14.77 0.27 8.62
C VAL A 193 -13.47 0.95 9.05
N ARG A 194 -13.59 2.11 9.72
CA ARG A 194 -12.44 2.92 10.17
C ARG A 194 -11.74 2.35 11.40
N ILE A 195 -11.05 1.21 11.25
CA ILE A 195 -10.32 0.54 12.34
C ILE A 195 -9.29 1.46 13.00
N CYS A 196 -8.73 2.42 12.25
CA CYS A 196 -7.77 3.40 12.75
C CYS A 196 -8.33 4.34 13.84
N GLU A 197 -9.65 4.50 13.93
CA GLU A 197 -10.32 5.30 14.98
C GLU A 197 -10.68 4.48 16.23
N GLU A 198 -10.67 3.15 16.10
CA GLU A 198 -11.07 2.23 17.17
C GLU A 198 -9.88 1.54 17.85
N CYS A 199 -8.80 1.29 17.12
CA CYS A 199 -7.56 0.72 17.65
C CYS A 199 -6.60 1.81 18.12
N LYS A 200 -5.72 1.44 19.06
CA LYS A 200 -4.63 2.30 19.54
C LYS A 200 -3.29 1.64 19.30
N THR A 201 -2.26 2.43 19.03
CA THR A 201 -0.89 1.93 18.94
C THR A 201 -0.53 1.17 20.21
N GLY A 202 -0.12 -0.08 20.05
CA GLY A 202 0.17 -1.03 21.12
C GLY A 202 -0.93 -2.04 21.41
N ASP A 203 -2.12 -1.91 20.84
CA ASP A 203 -3.17 -2.94 20.95
C ASP A 203 -2.67 -4.27 20.36
N LEU A 204 -3.08 -5.37 20.98
CA LEU A 204 -2.71 -6.72 20.54
C LEU A 204 -3.71 -7.23 19.51
N ILE A 205 -3.25 -7.48 18.29
CA ILE A 205 -4.09 -7.83 17.15
C ILE A 205 -3.78 -9.24 16.64
N THR A 206 -4.82 -9.97 16.22
CA THR A 206 -4.69 -11.14 15.34
C THR A 206 -5.40 -10.87 14.03
N ILE A 207 -4.76 -11.21 12.91
CA ILE A 207 -5.36 -11.22 11.57
C ILE A 207 -5.46 -12.66 11.09
N GLU A 208 -6.65 -13.08 10.70
CA GLU A 208 -6.93 -14.42 10.16
C GLU A 208 -7.31 -14.28 8.68
N LEU A 209 -6.39 -14.63 7.77
CA LEU A 209 -6.63 -14.44 6.33
C LEU A 209 -7.73 -15.36 5.79
N ALA A 210 -7.82 -16.59 6.31
CA ALA A 210 -8.84 -17.55 5.90
C ALA A 210 -10.27 -17.05 6.18
N GLU A 211 -10.47 -16.35 7.30
CA GLU A 211 -11.76 -15.79 7.70
C GLU A 211 -11.92 -14.33 7.26
N SER A 212 -10.87 -13.73 6.68
CA SER A 212 -10.81 -12.29 6.36
C SER A 212 -11.24 -11.45 7.56
N LYS A 213 -10.59 -11.67 8.71
CA LYS A 213 -10.99 -11.09 10.00
C LYS A 213 -9.79 -10.52 10.74
N LEU A 214 -10.02 -9.42 11.46
CA LEU A 214 -9.10 -8.83 12.42
C LEU A 214 -9.73 -8.86 13.81
N ILE A 215 -9.00 -9.35 14.80
CA ILE A 215 -9.41 -9.42 16.20
C ILE A 215 -8.49 -8.49 16.99
N ASN A 216 -9.08 -7.50 17.69
CA ASN A 216 -8.37 -6.71 18.67
C ASN A 216 -8.58 -7.33 20.06
N HIS A 217 -7.57 -8.03 20.57
CA HIS A 217 -7.61 -8.70 21.87
C HIS A 217 -7.62 -7.73 23.05
N THR A 218 -7.15 -6.50 22.85
CA THR A 218 -7.12 -5.47 23.90
C THR A 218 -8.51 -4.89 24.14
N SER A 219 -9.31 -4.68 23.08
CA SER A 219 -10.68 -4.17 23.19
C SER A 219 -11.76 -5.24 23.15
N GLY A 220 -11.43 -6.46 22.71
CA GLY A 220 -12.38 -7.57 22.49
C GLY A 220 -13.23 -7.40 21.22
N LYS A 221 -12.89 -6.45 20.34
CA LYS A 221 -13.64 -6.19 19.11
C LYS A 221 -13.10 -6.98 17.93
N GLU A 222 -14.00 -7.30 17.00
CA GLU A 222 -13.68 -7.98 15.76
C GLU A 222 -14.13 -7.15 14.56
N TYR A 223 -13.35 -7.22 13.49
CA TYR A 223 -13.56 -6.46 12.28
C TYR A 223 -13.46 -7.38 11.07
N LYS A 224 -14.41 -7.23 10.15
CA LYS A 224 -14.37 -7.90 8.87
C LYS A 224 -13.43 -7.16 7.92
N LEU A 225 -12.55 -7.91 7.27
CA LEU A 225 -11.65 -7.45 6.23
C LEU A 225 -12.18 -7.89 4.86
N LYS A 226 -11.76 -7.20 3.81
CA LYS A 226 -11.95 -7.67 2.45
C LYS A 226 -10.94 -8.78 2.16
N PRO A 227 -11.35 -9.84 1.44
CA PRO A 227 -10.44 -10.91 1.08
C PRO A 227 -9.32 -10.38 0.16
N ILE A 228 -8.08 -10.82 0.42
CA ILE A 228 -6.91 -10.45 -0.40
C ILE A 228 -6.98 -10.98 -1.84
N GLY A 229 -7.79 -12.03 -2.06
CA GLY A 229 -8.00 -12.65 -3.36
C GLY A 229 -6.73 -13.26 -3.94
N ASP A 230 -6.61 -13.21 -5.28
CA ASP A 230 -5.53 -13.85 -6.04
C ASP A 230 -4.13 -13.25 -5.77
N ALA A 231 -4.06 -12.11 -5.08
CA ALA A 231 -2.80 -11.53 -4.64
C ALA A 231 -2.14 -12.33 -3.49
N GLY A 232 -2.94 -13.04 -2.68
CA GLY A 232 -2.45 -13.80 -1.52
C GLY A 232 -1.33 -14.77 -1.87
N PRO A 233 -1.52 -15.71 -2.82
CA PRO A 233 -0.49 -16.66 -3.23
C PRO A 233 0.80 -16.02 -3.77
N VAL A 234 0.72 -14.82 -4.35
CA VAL A 234 1.89 -14.08 -4.84
C VAL A 234 2.70 -13.52 -3.67
N ILE A 235 2.03 -12.94 -2.68
CA ILE A 235 2.67 -12.43 -1.46
C ILE A 235 3.30 -13.60 -0.67
N GLU A 236 2.58 -14.70 -0.48
CA GLU A 236 3.08 -15.91 0.21
C GLU A 236 4.34 -16.48 -0.41
N ALA A 237 4.48 -16.36 -1.72
CA ALA A 237 5.67 -16.83 -2.42
C ALA A 237 6.89 -15.92 -2.20
N GLY A 238 6.74 -14.72 -1.64
CA GLY A 238 7.77 -13.70 -1.58
C GLY A 238 7.80 -12.81 -2.82
N GLY A 239 6.63 -12.50 -3.39
CA GLY A 239 6.48 -11.60 -4.51
C GLY A 239 6.45 -12.26 -5.89
N ILE A 240 6.30 -11.44 -6.92
CA ILE A 240 5.95 -11.89 -8.28
C ILE A 240 7.00 -12.81 -8.91
N PHE A 241 8.28 -12.54 -8.69
CA PHE A 241 9.36 -13.37 -9.25
C PHE A 241 9.45 -14.72 -8.55
N ALA A 242 9.24 -14.76 -7.24
CA ALA A 242 9.25 -15.99 -6.49
C ALA A 242 8.01 -16.84 -6.81
N TYR A 243 6.85 -16.21 -6.97
CA TYR A 243 5.64 -16.87 -7.48
C TYR A 243 5.83 -17.43 -8.89
N ALA A 244 6.39 -16.65 -9.82
CA ALA A 244 6.68 -17.10 -11.18
C ALA A 244 7.64 -18.30 -11.23
N ARG A 245 8.65 -18.33 -10.35
CA ARG A 245 9.53 -19.50 -10.17
C ARG A 245 8.77 -20.70 -9.63
N LYS A 246 8.00 -20.51 -8.55
CA LYS A 246 7.20 -21.55 -7.89
C LYS A 246 6.19 -22.20 -8.84
N THR A 247 5.66 -21.44 -9.79
CA THR A 247 4.66 -21.89 -10.78
C THR A 247 5.26 -22.32 -12.12
N GLY A 248 6.59 -22.28 -12.28
CA GLY A 248 7.27 -22.72 -13.50
C GLY A 248 7.16 -21.74 -14.69
N MET A 249 6.76 -20.49 -14.47
CA MET A 249 6.72 -19.46 -15.52
C MET A 249 8.13 -18.98 -15.90
N ILE A 250 9.08 -19.03 -14.97
CA ILE A 250 10.50 -18.72 -15.18
C ILE A 250 11.39 -19.78 -14.50
N PRO A 251 12.64 -19.97 -14.96
CA PRO A 251 13.56 -20.95 -14.35
C PRO A 251 13.79 -20.71 -12.85
N SER A 252 13.86 -21.79 -12.07
CA SER A 252 14.31 -21.73 -10.68
C SER A 252 15.75 -21.20 -10.63
N GLN A 253 16.12 -20.49 -9.55
CA GLN A 253 17.52 -20.17 -9.34
C GLN A 253 18.33 -21.48 -9.25
N ALA A 254 19.46 -21.54 -9.94
CA ALA A 254 20.38 -22.66 -9.81
C ALA A 254 20.81 -22.76 -8.33
N PRO A 255 20.94 -23.98 -7.79
CA PRO A 255 21.32 -24.19 -6.39
C PRO A 255 22.69 -23.59 -6.06
#